data_AF-A0A3C1YMB8-F1
#
_entry.id   AF-A0A3C1YMB8-F1
#
_cell.length_a   1.000
_cell.length_b   1.000
_cell.length_c   1.000
_cell.angle_alpha   90.00
_cell.angle_beta   90.00
_cell.angle_gamma   90.00
#
_symmetry.space_group_name_H-M   'P 1'
#
loop_
_entity.id
_entity.type
_entity.pdbx_description
1 polymer ?
#
loop_
_entity_poly.entity_id
_entity_poly.type
_entity_poly.pdbx_seq_one_letter_code
_entity_poly.pdbx_strand_id
1 'polypeptide(L)'
;SDFIEKIAGASNEKAIQDYNQLLLRKQKDIPTATTLNLWETGYYSELLRKSEYDFDAQKVRPYLQYNNVKQGVLDVTSKLFGVEFKRNTTAPVWDSLVECWEMFEKGKLVGRFYLDMHPQENKYNHAAQFGVRNGVAGKQIPEATLVCNFPGGISGDPGLMEHGDVETFFHEFGHLLHTLFAGRQP
;
A
#
# COMPACT_ATOMS: atom_id res chain seq x y z
N SER A 1 -27.00 9.44 9.13
CA SER A 1 -27.43 8.15 8.55
C SER A 1 -27.59 8.24 7.03
N ASP A 2 -28.07 9.35 6.48
CA ASP A 2 -28.29 9.59 5.03
C ASP A 2 -27.13 9.17 4.10
N PHE A 3 -25.86 9.46 4.44
CA PHE A 3 -24.72 9.05 3.61
C PHE A 3 -24.61 7.52 3.46
N ILE A 4 -24.69 6.78 4.56
CA ILE A 4 -24.56 5.31 4.54
C ILE A 4 -25.74 4.69 3.82
N GLU A 5 -26.96 5.20 4.04
CA GLU A 5 -28.17 4.72 3.38
C GLU A 5 -28.12 4.92 1.87
N LYS A 6 -27.62 6.07 1.39
CA LYS A 6 -27.41 6.34 -0.03
C LYS A 6 -26.41 5.37 -0.66
N ILE A 7 -25.26 5.15 -0.01
CA ILE A 7 -24.24 4.23 -0.52
C ILE A 7 -24.76 2.80 -0.51
N ALA A 8 -25.43 2.37 0.55
CA ALA A 8 -26.03 1.04 0.63
C ALA A 8 -27.07 0.83 -0.48
N GLY A 9 -27.96 1.81 -0.69
CA GLY A 9 -28.94 1.74 -1.77
C GLY A 9 -28.29 1.64 -3.16
N ALA A 10 -27.23 2.40 -3.40
CA ALA A 10 -26.52 2.39 -4.67
C ALA A 10 -25.68 1.12 -4.91
N SER A 11 -25.12 0.50 -3.87
CA SER A 11 -24.26 -0.68 -4.00
C SER A 11 -25.00 -2.01 -3.91
N ASN A 12 -26.22 -2.03 -3.37
CA ASN A 12 -26.94 -3.27 -3.06
C ASN A 12 -27.19 -4.14 -4.28
N GLU A 13 -27.63 -3.57 -5.41
CA GLU A 13 -27.89 -4.35 -6.62
C GLU A 13 -26.62 -5.05 -7.11
N LYS A 14 -25.50 -4.32 -7.16
CA LYS A 14 -24.20 -4.88 -7.55
C LYS A 14 -23.71 -5.94 -6.55
N ALA A 15 -23.86 -5.71 -5.25
CA ALA A 15 -23.51 -6.67 -4.23
C ALA A 15 -24.26 -8.01 -4.38
N ILE A 16 -25.57 -7.95 -4.70
CA ILE A 16 -26.38 -9.15 -4.98
C ILE A 16 -25.88 -9.86 -6.25
N GLN A 17 -25.60 -9.11 -7.32
CA GLN A 17 -25.05 -9.68 -8.56
C GLN A 17 -23.72 -10.38 -8.31
N ASP A 18 -22.80 -9.74 -7.58
CA ASP A 18 -21.47 -10.30 -7.27
C ASP A 18 -21.57 -11.55 -6.40
N TYR A 19 -22.43 -11.54 -5.37
CA TYR A 19 -22.69 -12.72 -4.56
C TYR A 19 -23.21 -13.89 -5.40
N ASN A 20 -24.17 -13.62 -6.31
CA ASN A 20 -24.73 -14.66 -7.19
C ASN A 20 -23.68 -15.21 -8.16
N GLN A 21 -22.80 -14.36 -8.70
CA GLN A 21 -21.69 -14.83 -9.55
C GLN A 21 -20.74 -15.77 -8.79
N LEU A 22 -20.40 -15.43 -7.54
CA LEU A 22 -19.56 -16.29 -6.70
C LEU A 22 -20.27 -17.61 -6.35
N LEU A 23 -21.57 -17.57 -6.04
CA LEU A 23 -22.36 -18.77 -5.78
C LEU A 23 -22.46 -19.67 -7.02
N LEU A 24 -22.69 -19.10 -8.20
CA LEU A 24 -22.68 -19.82 -9.48
C LEU A 24 -21.31 -20.45 -9.76
N ARG A 25 -20.21 -19.74 -9.46
CA ARG A 25 -18.86 -20.30 -9.57
C ARG A 25 -18.68 -21.48 -8.60
N LYS A 26 -19.16 -21.36 -7.36
CA LYS A 26 -19.16 -22.47 -6.38
C LYS A 26 -19.97 -23.66 -6.85
N GLN A 27 -21.12 -23.45 -7.49
CA GLN A 27 -21.96 -24.52 -8.04
C GLN A 27 -21.30 -25.31 -9.16
N LYS A 28 -20.29 -24.75 -9.85
CA LYS A 28 -19.47 -25.54 -10.80
C LYS A 28 -18.64 -26.63 -10.09
N ASP A 29 -18.23 -26.40 -8.83
CA ASP A 29 -17.44 -27.36 -8.05
C ASP A 29 -18.35 -28.20 -7.12
N ILE A 30 -19.41 -27.60 -6.57
CA ILE A 30 -20.39 -28.23 -5.67
C ILE A 30 -21.80 -27.91 -6.19
N PRO A 31 -22.36 -28.70 -7.13
CA PRO A 31 -23.63 -28.40 -7.80
C PRO A 31 -24.85 -28.20 -6.87
N THR A 32 -24.80 -28.76 -5.66
CA THR A 32 -25.86 -28.64 -4.65
C THR A 32 -25.71 -27.42 -3.74
N ALA A 33 -24.68 -26.59 -3.92
CA ALA A 33 -24.44 -25.43 -3.07
C ALA A 33 -25.56 -24.38 -3.23
N THR A 34 -26.14 -23.97 -2.09
CA THR A 34 -27.17 -22.92 -2.03
C THR A 34 -26.67 -21.62 -1.39
N THR A 35 -25.52 -21.65 -0.72
CA THR A 35 -24.92 -20.51 -0.02
C THR A 35 -23.41 -20.46 -0.20
N LEU A 36 -22.86 -19.25 -0.04
CA LEU A 36 -21.43 -18.98 0.02
C LEU A 36 -21.09 -18.48 1.43
N ASN A 37 -20.20 -19.19 2.13
CA ASN A 37 -19.72 -18.76 3.43
C ASN A 37 -18.65 -17.68 3.29
N LEU A 38 -18.51 -16.83 4.31
CA LEU A 38 -17.58 -15.69 4.26
C LEU A 38 -16.13 -16.10 3.98
N TRP A 39 -15.65 -17.20 4.57
CA TRP A 39 -14.28 -17.70 4.35
C TRP A 39 -14.05 -18.29 2.96
N GLU A 40 -15.11 -18.60 2.21
CA GLU A 40 -15.02 -19.11 0.83
C GLU A 40 -14.90 -17.97 -0.21
N THR A 41 -15.24 -16.74 0.18
CA THR A 41 -15.30 -15.57 -0.71
C THR A 41 -13.99 -15.34 -1.45
N GLY A 42 -12.86 -15.35 -0.73
CA GLY A 42 -11.55 -15.10 -1.35
C GLY A 42 -11.19 -16.16 -2.38
N TYR A 43 -11.39 -17.44 -2.04
CA TYR A 43 -11.12 -18.56 -2.94
C TYR A 43 -11.94 -18.49 -4.24
N TYR A 44 -13.26 -18.33 -4.13
CA TYR A 44 -14.12 -18.27 -5.31
C TYR A 44 -13.98 -16.98 -6.10
N SER A 45 -13.59 -15.87 -5.46
CA SER A 45 -13.28 -14.61 -6.16
C SER A 45 -12.06 -14.77 -7.06
N GLU A 46 -11.00 -15.43 -6.59
CA GLU A 46 -9.80 -15.68 -7.41
C GLU A 46 -10.09 -16.65 -8.56
N LEU A 47 -10.90 -17.69 -8.32
CA LEU A 47 -11.33 -18.60 -9.38
C LEU A 47 -12.18 -17.90 -10.46
N LEU A 48 -13.07 -17.00 -10.05
CA LEU A 48 -13.90 -16.21 -10.96
C LEU A 48 -13.04 -15.23 -11.75
N ARG A 49 -12.09 -14.53 -11.10
CA ARG A 49 -11.16 -13.62 -11.77
C ARG A 49 -10.34 -14.33 -12.85
N LYS A 50 -9.86 -15.54 -12.52
CA LYS A 50 -9.10 -16.37 -13.45
C LYS A 50 -9.94 -16.82 -14.65
N SER A 51 -11.21 -17.17 -14.46
CA SER A 51 -12.07 -17.61 -15.57
C SER A 51 -12.58 -16.48 -16.44
N GLU A 52 -12.93 -15.33 -15.86
CA GLU A 52 -13.58 -14.23 -16.59
C GLU A 52 -12.59 -13.25 -17.20
N TYR A 53 -11.42 -13.05 -16.59
CA TYR A 53 -10.44 -12.03 -17.02
C TYR A 53 -9.11 -12.62 -17.51
N ASP A 54 -8.95 -13.95 -17.51
CA ASP A 54 -7.65 -14.65 -17.74
C ASP A 54 -6.51 -14.07 -16.88
N PHE A 55 -6.88 -13.54 -15.71
CA PHE A 55 -5.97 -12.88 -14.78
C PHE A 55 -5.59 -13.85 -13.67
N ASP A 56 -4.28 -14.02 -13.45
CA ASP A 56 -3.73 -14.83 -12.37
C ASP A 56 -2.80 -13.96 -11.53
N ALA A 57 -3.23 -13.63 -10.32
CA ALA A 57 -2.45 -12.79 -9.40
C ALA A 57 -1.03 -13.37 -9.18
N GLN A 58 -0.87 -14.70 -9.16
CA GLN A 58 0.43 -15.35 -8.99
C GLN A 58 1.37 -15.10 -10.18
N LYS A 59 0.84 -14.94 -11.40
CA LYS A 59 1.65 -14.61 -12.58
C LYS A 59 2.15 -13.17 -12.58
N VAL A 60 1.47 -12.27 -11.85
CA VAL A 60 1.86 -10.85 -11.75
C VAL A 60 2.91 -10.61 -10.68
N ARG A 61 2.89 -11.38 -9.58
CA ARG A 61 3.82 -11.23 -8.44
C ARG A 61 5.30 -11.10 -8.83
N PRO A 62 5.86 -11.86 -9.80
CA PRO A 62 7.26 -11.70 -10.22
C PRO A 62 7.62 -10.31 -10.75
N TYR A 63 6.66 -9.55 -11.26
CA TYR A 63 6.84 -8.18 -11.76
C TYR A 63 6.77 -7.13 -10.65
N LEU A 64 6.30 -7.50 -9.46
CA LEU A 64 6.08 -6.61 -8.32
C LEU A 64 7.12 -6.86 -7.22
N GLN A 65 8.40 -6.85 -7.58
CA GLN A 65 9.48 -6.87 -6.59
C GLN A 65 9.48 -5.55 -5.79
N TYR A 66 9.58 -5.63 -4.46
CA TYR A 66 9.52 -4.47 -3.56
C TYR A 66 10.44 -3.33 -3.97
N ASN A 67 11.69 -3.61 -4.34
CA ASN A 67 12.63 -2.56 -4.75
C ASN A 67 12.18 -1.83 -6.02
N ASN A 68 11.59 -2.54 -6.98
CA ASN A 68 11.06 -1.95 -8.21
C ASN A 68 9.78 -1.15 -7.94
N VAL A 69 8.90 -1.67 -7.07
CA VAL A 69 7.69 -0.96 -6.65
C VAL A 69 8.03 0.31 -5.88
N LYS A 70 8.95 0.24 -4.91
CA LYS A 70 9.48 1.40 -4.18
C LYS A 70 10.00 2.46 -5.14
N GLN A 71 10.83 2.08 -6.10
CA GLN A 71 11.35 3.01 -7.09
C GLN A 71 10.20 3.63 -7.92
N GLY A 72 9.24 2.83 -8.36
CA GLY A 72 8.06 3.32 -9.07
C GLY A 72 7.22 4.31 -8.27
N VAL A 73 6.99 4.06 -6.97
CA VAL A 73 6.28 4.99 -6.06
C VAL A 73 7.04 6.32 -5.96
N LEU A 74 8.37 6.26 -5.75
CA LEU A 74 9.22 7.45 -5.68
C LEU A 74 9.22 8.22 -7.00
N ASP A 75 9.31 7.55 -8.14
CA ASP A 75 9.36 8.18 -9.46
C ASP A 75 8.03 8.83 -9.84
N VAL A 76 6.91 8.13 -9.64
CA VAL A 76 5.57 8.65 -9.92
C VAL A 76 5.30 9.90 -9.09
N THR A 77 5.59 9.84 -7.79
CA THR A 77 5.33 10.97 -6.89
C THR A 77 6.32 12.12 -7.11
N SER A 78 7.58 11.83 -7.40
CA SER A 78 8.57 12.82 -7.85
C SER A 78 8.05 13.60 -9.06
N LYS A 79 7.54 12.89 -10.08
CA LYS A 79 6.99 13.49 -11.29
C LYS A 79 5.72 14.31 -11.03
N LEU A 80 4.80 13.80 -10.21
CA LEU A 80 3.53 14.46 -9.91
C LEU A 80 3.72 15.76 -9.12
N PHE A 81 4.65 15.77 -8.16
CA PHE A 81 4.81 16.87 -7.21
C PHE A 81 6.05 17.74 -7.46
N GLY A 82 6.90 17.39 -8.43
CA GLY A 82 8.11 18.15 -8.75
C GLY A 82 9.16 18.12 -7.64
N VAL A 83 9.28 16.99 -6.94
CA VAL A 83 10.23 16.77 -5.85
C VAL A 83 11.28 15.73 -6.22
N GLU A 84 12.44 15.76 -5.56
CA GLU A 84 13.49 14.74 -5.67
C GLU A 84 13.63 13.98 -4.35
N PHE A 85 13.84 12.67 -4.42
CA PHE A 85 14.12 11.84 -3.25
C PHE A 85 15.57 11.38 -3.27
N LYS A 86 16.27 11.56 -2.15
CA LYS A 86 17.67 11.12 -1.99
C LYS A 86 17.82 10.28 -0.75
N ARG A 87 18.46 9.12 -0.88
CA ARG A 87 18.74 8.26 0.26
C ARG A 87 19.79 8.92 1.16
N ASN A 88 19.51 9.01 2.45
CA ASN A 88 20.44 9.48 3.46
C ASN A 88 20.96 8.27 4.25
N THR A 89 22.22 7.92 4.05
CA THR A 89 22.86 6.76 4.69
C THR A 89 23.61 7.10 5.98
N THR A 90 23.60 8.37 6.41
CA THR A 90 24.29 8.83 7.63
C THR A 90 23.32 9.16 8.76
N ALA A 91 22.03 9.32 8.45
CA ALA A 91 21.00 9.52 9.45
C ALA A 91 20.88 8.29 10.37
N PRO A 92 20.70 8.48 11.69
CA PRO A 92 20.46 7.37 12.61
C PRO A 92 19.10 6.72 12.28
N VAL A 93 19.09 5.40 12.32
CA VAL A 93 17.90 4.55 12.13
C VAL A 93 17.80 3.56 13.30
N TRP A 94 16.59 3.12 13.63
CA TRP A 94 16.37 2.17 14.74
C TRP A 94 16.61 0.72 14.35
N ASP A 95 16.63 0.41 13.05
CA ASP A 95 16.92 -0.93 12.55
C ASP A 95 17.72 -0.88 11.23
N SER A 96 18.52 -1.91 10.98
CA SER A 96 19.33 -2.08 9.76
C SER A 96 18.53 -2.14 8.45
N LEU A 97 17.27 -2.56 8.50
CA LEU A 97 16.39 -2.62 7.34
C LEU A 97 15.66 -1.29 7.04
N VAL A 98 15.75 -0.33 7.96
CA VAL A 98 15.09 0.98 7.82
C VAL A 98 15.92 1.87 6.92
N GLU A 99 15.27 2.47 5.93
CA GLU A 99 15.91 3.42 5.02
C GLU A 99 15.51 4.85 5.36
N CYS A 100 16.48 5.74 5.56
CA CYS A 100 16.21 7.17 5.61
C CYS A 100 16.30 7.79 4.21
N TRP A 101 15.32 8.65 3.90
CA TRP A 101 15.20 9.38 2.66
C TRP A 101 14.91 10.85 2.93
N GLU A 102 15.41 11.69 2.05
CA GLU A 102 15.22 13.13 2.10
C GLU A 102 14.51 13.60 0.84
N MET A 103 13.47 14.41 1.03
CA MET A 103 12.70 15.04 -0.04
C MET A 103 13.28 16.43 -0.30
N PHE A 104 13.53 16.74 -1.57
CA PHE A 104 14.03 18.03 -2.04
C PHE A 104 13.07 18.64 -3.07
N GLU A 105 13.03 19.96 -3.11
CA GLU A 105 12.22 20.73 -4.05
C GLU A 105 13.06 21.92 -4.46
N LYS A 106 13.35 22.05 -5.76
CA LYS A 106 14.24 23.09 -6.29
C LYS A 106 15.59 23.14 -5.54
N GLY A 107 16.13 21.97 -5.20
CA GLY A 107 17.40 21.81 -4.49
C GLY A 107 17.37 22.10 -2.97
N LYS A 108 16.25 22.54 -2.41
CA LYS A 108 16.11 22.78 -0.96
C LYS A 108 15.65 21.52 -0.26
N LEU A 109 16.22 21.20 0.91
CA LEU A 109 15.71 20.12 1.77
C LEU A 109 14.35 20.52 2.35
N VAL A 110 13.40 19.61 2.20
CA VAL A 110 11.97 19.92 2.23
C VAL A 110 11.21 19.05 3.22
N GLY A 111 11.70 17.84 3.44
CA GLY A 111 11.21 16.89 4.43
C GLY A 111 12.18 15.70 4.52
N ARG A 112 12.03 14.90 5.57
CA ARG A 112 12.75 13.63 5.73
C ARG A 112 11.75 12.53 6.06
N PHE A 113 12.00 11.33 5.58
CA PHE A 113 11.19 10.19 5.96
C PHE A 113 11.98 8.91 6.11
N TYR A 114 11.38 7.97 6.81
CA TYR A 114 11.92 6.65 7.07
C TYR A 114 10.99 5.60 6.48
N LEU A 115 11.56 4.63 5.77
CA LEU A 115 10.84 3.48 5.23
C LEU A 115 11.20 2.25 6.07
N ASP A 116 10.25 1.82 6.91
CA ASP A 116 10.33 0.61 7.72
C ASP A 116 9.36 -0.42 7.16
N MET A 117 9.80 -1.16 6.14
CA MET A 117 8.87 -1.80 5.18
C MET A 117 8.76 -3.32 5.30
N HIS A 118 9.62 -3.96 6.08
CA HIS A 118 9.69 -5.42 6.18
C HIS A 118 9.29 -5.94 7.57
N PRO A 119 8.70 -7.14 7.69
CA PRO A 119 8.34 -7.72 8.98
C PRO A 119 9.55 -7.93 9.88
N GLN A 120 9.40 -7.58 11.16
CA GLN A 120 10.41 -7.84 12.19
C GLN A 120 9.73 -8.22 13.50
N GLU A 121 10.42 -8.97 14.35
CA GLU A 121 9.91 -9.33 15.68
C GLU A 121 9.63 -8.05 16.49
N ASN A 122 8.47 -7.99 17.15
CA ASN A 122 8.03 -6.85 17.97
C ASN A 122 7.79 -5.53 17.20
N LYS A 123 7.79 -5.55 15.87
CA LYS A 123 7.39 -4.40 15.03
C LYS A 123 5.86 -4.32 14.89
N TYR A 124 5.33 -3.10 14.75
CA TYR A 124 3.92 -2.86 14.44
C TYR A 124 3.51 -3.58 13.14
N ASN A 125 2.44 -4.37 13.21
CA ASN A 125 2.09 -5.38 12.21
C ASN A 125 1.07 -4.91 11.15
N HIS A 126 0.63 -3.65 11.20
CA HIS A 126 -0.21 -3.05 10.17
C HIS A 126 0.55 -2.00 9.34
N ALA A 127 -0.01 -1.65 8.18
CA ALA A 127 0.45 -0.53 7.39
C ALA A 127 -0.01 0.79 8.03
N ALA A 128 0.92 1.73 8.23
CA ALA A 128 0.60 3.05 8.78
C ALA A 128 1.70 4.07 8.52
N GLN A 129 1.32 5.34 8.55
CA GLN A 129 2.24 6.48 8.60
C GLN A 129 2.22 7.14 9.99
N PHE A 130 3.41 7.44 10.52
CA PHE A 130 3.59 8.13 11.80
C PHE A 130 4.40 9.41 11.63
N GLY A 131 3.98 10.51 12.27
CA GLY A 131 4.78 11.72 12.34
C GLY A 131 5.91 11.56 13.38
N VAL A 132 7.15 11.86 12.99
CA VAL A 132 8.32 11.86 13.89
C VAL A 132 8.57 13.28 14.40
N ARG A 133 8.50 14.25 13.50
CA ARG A 133 8.63 15.68 13.83
C ARG A 133 7.69 16.48 12.94
N ASN A 134 6.89 17.35 13.56
CA ASN A 134 6.05 18.29 12.81
C ASN A 134 6.94 19.30 12.05
N GLY A 135 6.54 19.70 10.84
CA GLY A 135 7.21 20.79 10.16
C GLY A 135 6.73 22.16 10.65
N VAL A 136 7.61 23.15 10.64
CA VAL A 136 7.27 24.55 10.90
C VAL A 136 7.98 25.40 9.87
N ALA A 137 7.21 26.16 9.10
CA ALA A 137 7.71 27.00 8.02
C ALA A 137 8.88 27.88 8.49
N GLY A 138 10.01 27.79 7.77
CA GLY A 138 11.21 28.56 8.05
C GLY A 138 12.02 28.14 9.28
N LYS A 139 11.56 27.17 10.09
CA LYS A 139 12.23 26.75 11.32
C LYS A 139 12.67 25.29 11.33
N GLN A 140 11.81 24.38 10.90
CA GLN A 140 12.12 22.94 10.93
C GLN A 140 11.41 22.19 9.81
N ILE A 141 12.11 21.24 9.20
CA ILE A 141 11.49 20.34 8.22
C ILE A 141 10.66 19.26 8.94
N PRO A 142 9.54 18.82 8.35
CA PRO A 142 8.81 17.67 8.84
C PRO A 142 9.63 16.38 8.69
N GLU A 143 9.46 15.47 9.64
CA GLU A 143 9.99 14.11 9.58
C GLU A 143 8.86 13.10 9.86
N ALA A 144 8.83 12.00 9.12
CA ALA A 144 7.79 10.99 9.23
C ALA A 144 8.31 9.58 8.93
N THR A 145 7.62 8.57 9.41
CA THR A 145 7.94 7.16 9.17
C THR A 145 6.77 6.49 8.49
N LEU A 146 7.08 5.71 7.45
CA LEU A 146 6.16 4.76 6.85
C LEU A 146 6.48 3.37 7.38
N VAL A 147 5.49 2.73 7.98
CA VAL A 147 5.61 1.38 8.54
C VAL A 147 4.72 0.45 7.73
N CYS A 148 5.32 -0.54 7.07
CA CYS A 148 4.63 -1.61 6.36
C CYS A 148 5.27 -2.97 6.70
N ASN A 149 4.67 -4.06 6.23
CA ASN A 149 5.13 -5.43 6.48
C ASN A 149 5.20 -6.24 5.17
N PHE A 150 5.80 -5.66 4.13
CA PHE A 150 5.91 -6.26 2.81
C PHE A 150 7.00 -7.33 2.74
N PRO A 151 6.85 -8.34 1.86
CA PRO A 151 7.87 -9.37 1.62
C PRO A 151 9.26 -8.77 1.33
N GLY A 152 10.32 -9.52 1.66
CA GLY A 152 11.70 -9.06 1.60
C GLY A 152 12.27 -8.73 2.99
N GLY A 153 13.44 -8.08 3.00
CA GLY A 153 14.15 -7.74 4.25
C GLY A 153 14.95 -8.89 4.87
N ILE A 154 14.88 -10.09 4.31
CA ILE A 154 15.70 -11.24 4.70
C ILE A 154 16.48 -11.79 3.50
N SER A 155 17.63 -12.40 3.76
CA SER A 155 18.48 -12.97 2.72
C SER A 155 17.76 -14.08 1.95
N GLY A 156 17.74 -13.99 0.62
CA GLY A 156 17.10 -14.98 -0.25
C GLY A 156 15.62 -14.74 -0.54
N ASP A 157 14.96 -13.78 0.11
CA ASP A 157 13.59 -13.39 -0.23
C ASP A 157 13.60 -12.32 -1.35
N PRO A 158 13.06 -12.63 -2.55
CA PRO A 158 12.98 -11.69 -3.67
C PRO A 158 12.05 -10.49 -3.43
N GLY A 159 11.27 -10.47 -2.35
CA GLY A 159 10.36 -9.37 -2.02
C GLY A 159 9.19 -9.25 -2.99
N LEU A 160 8.57 -10.38 -3.38
CA LEU A 160 7.47 -10.39 -4.34
C LEU A 160 6.15 -9.98 -3.69
N MET A 161 5.73 -8.75 -4.00
CA MET A 161 4.50 -8.14 -3.54
C MET A 161 3.28 -8.66 -4.31
N GLU A 162 2.12 -8.62 -3.66
CA GLU A 162 0.83 -8.74 -4.32
C GLU A 162 0.34 -7.36 -4.78
N HIS A 163 -0.65 -7.33 -5.69
CA HIS A 163 -1.23 -6.05 -6.14
C HIS A 163 -1.78 -5.22 -4.96
N GLY A 164 -2.42 -5.87 -3.98
CA GLY A 164 -2.92 -5.20 -2.78
C GLY A 164 -1.82 -4.58 -1.92
N ASP A 165 -0.62 -5.17 -1.90
CA ASP A 165 0.54 -4.57 -1.23
C ASP A 165 0.99 -3.29 -1.95
N VAL A 166 0.97 -3.29 -3.29
CA VAL A 166 1.30 -2.11 -4.10
C VAL A 166 0.28 -1.00 -3.85
N GLU A 167 -1.02 -1.30 -3.89
CA GLU A 167 -2.07 -0.35 -3.54
C GLU A 167 -1.86 0.25 -2.14
N THR A 168 -1.57 -0.61 -1.16
CA THR A 168 -1.29 -0.21 0.23
C THR A 168 -0.08 0.72 0.29
N PHE A 169 1.00 0.40 -0.43
CA PHE A 169 2.19 1.26 -0.45
C PHE A 169 1.85 2.64 -1.02
N PHE A 170 1.12 2.73 -2.12
CA PHE A 170 0.68 4.01 -2.67
C PHE A 170 -0.22 4.79 -1.69
N HIS A 171 -1.16 4.11 -1.02
CA HIS A 171 -2.03 4.72 -0.02
C HIS A 171 -1.24 5.36 1.12
N GLU A 172 -0.39 4.57 1.77
CA GLU A 172 0.37 5.02 2.93
C GLU A 172 1.41 6.08 2.54
N PHE A 173 2.05 5.94 1.37
CA PHE A 173 2.95 6.97 0.86
C PHE A 173 2.22 8.29 0.58
N GLY A 174 0.92 8.25 0.27
CA GLY A 174 0.06 9.43 0.21
C GLY A 174 -0.03 10.18 1.55
N HIS A 175 -0.25 9.47 2.66
CA HIS A 175 -0.23 10.07 4.01
C HIS A 175 1.14 10.64 4.35
N LEU A 176 2.20 9.95 3.94
CA LEU A 176 3.57 10.41 4.12
C LEU A 176 3.80 11.74 3.42
N LEU A 177 3.46 11.84 2.13
CA LEU A 177 3.56 13.08 1.38
C LEU A 177 2.72 14.19 1.98
N HIS A 178 1.49 13.90 2.41
CA HIS A 178 0.64 14.88 3.09
C HIS A 178 1.37 15.47 4.31
N THR A 179 1.94 14.64 5.18
CA THR A 179 2.73 15.10 6.33
C THR A 179 3.93 15.96 5.91
N LEU A 180 4.67 15.55 4.88
CA LEU A 180 5.85 16.29 4.42
C LEU A 180 5.52 17.64 3.76
N PHE A 181 4.39 17.74 3.05
CA PHE A 181 3.93 19.01 2.48
C PHE A 181 3.26 19.91 3.52
N ALA A 182 2.56 19.35 4.51
CA ALA A 182 1.86 20.11 5.55
C ALA A 182 2.80 20.97 6.39
N GLY A 183 4.06 20.52 6.60
CA GLY A 183 5.07 21.24 7.38
C GLY A 183 5.46 22.64 6.86
N ARG A 184 4.85 23.10 5.78
CA ARG A 184 5.11 24.36 5.08
C ARG A 184 3.85 25.20 4.87
N GLN A 185 2.68 24.68 5.23
CA GLN A 185 1.46 25.47 5.17
C GLN A 185 1.49 26.52 6.30
N PRO A 186 1.07 27.75 6.00
CA PRO A 186 1.06 28.85 6.98
C PRO A 186 0.17 28.57 8.19
#